data_AF-A0A1V4UD37-F1
#
_entry.id   AF-A0A1V4UD37-F1
#
_cell.length_a   1.000
_cell.length_b   1.000
_cell.length_c   1.000
_cell.angle_alpha   90.00
_cell.angle_beta   90.00
_cell.angle_gamma   90.00
#
_symmetry.space_group_name_H-M   'P 1'
#
loop_
_entity.id
_entity.type
_entity.pdbx_description
1 polymer ?
#
loop_
_entity_poly.entity_id
_entity_poly.type
_entity_poly.pdbx_seq_one_letter_code
_entity_poly.pdbx_strand_id
1 'polypeptide(L)'
;MRNTQRIQKQGIILSLIGGILFLSLIIVPVNSDDVQGTDFTANITSGAPPLTVLFTDISSLPVIEGYRKWTFGDGTETIDPIGNIAHTYTIEGIYDVQLDRIDSEGFHSLIKYAYITVVVPTPTPTITPETTVTTPITTIITTTPTTTIPTTSPTTSPTTAPTTAPTPKPTVQIPSEFYGQALYSSNPVPVDSSVVARIGERNAGEVIVATPGIYGGPGPFDERLKVYATLDEMGAGQVFITFWLNGTIPAGQTALYQSGSAQNLTLLFGSVTPTPTQTQTTVPTTTPVTTATTQTPTPTQTIWPPTTPVTTVTTPIPTTTTITPTVSPTGTQGLTLTFEPGWNFISIPRVLATGADTGAIFSSIDMAGHSMWRYNSTAQLFDRIYPATRLNPTDGIWLYSAQKTPLQLHFAGSQGIVERALFSGWNGFGIISIPGTPARDALVPVENSWEYLYGFDPLNQTYEISIVRNGAGSHSDLRHMYPGNGYWLYMTKNTTFEGIMPDV
;
A
#
# COMPACT_ATOMS: atom_id res chain seq x y z
N MET A 1 -1.69 -44.52 -51.83
CA MET A 1 -2.70 -44.45 -50.76
C MET A 1 -3.64 -43.28 -51.10
N ARG A 2 -4.91 -43.65 -51.37
CA ARG A 2 -6.08 -42.89 -51.89
C ARG A 2 -6.11 -41.40 -51.51
N ASN A 3 -5.93 -40.46 -52.44
CA ASN A 3 -6.96 -39.78 -53.25
C ASN A 3 -8.35 -40.44 -53.37
N THR A 4 -9.40 -39.72 -52.95
CA THR A 4 -10.77 -39.86 -53.49
C THR A 4 -11.44 -38.49 -53.53
N GLN A 5 -11.64 -37.97 -54.75
CA GLN A 5 -12.61 -36.92 -55.04
C GLN A 5 -14.04 -37.42 -54.79
N ARG A 6 -14.93 -36.54 -54.32
CA ARG A 6 -16.32 -36.52 -54.79
C ARG A 6 -16.84 -35.09 -54.94
N ILE A 7 -16.98 -34.72 -56.21
CA ILE A 7 -17.80 -33.64 -56.71
C ILE A 7 -19.27 -34.10 -56.65
N GLN A 8 -20.15 -33.33 -56.03
CA GLN A 8 -21.56 -33.27 -56.37
C GLN A 8 -21.98 -31.80 -56.47
N LYS A 9 -22.17 -31.38 -57.71
CA LYS A 9 -22.83 -30.15 -58.16
C LYS A 9 -24.33 -30.48 -58.25
N GLN A 10 -25.20 -29.73 -57.56
CA GLN A 10 -26.65 -29.56 -57.79
C GLN A 10 -27.17 -28.76 -56.58
N GLY A 11 -27.94 -27.69 -56.65
CA GLY A 11 -28.47 -26.85 -57.73
C GLY A 11 -28.99 -25.58 -57.04
N ILE A 12 -28.83 -24.44 -57.70
CA ILE A 12 -29.40 -23.16 -57.25
C ILE A 12 -30.92 -23.22 -57.46
N ILE A 13 -31.69 -23.14 -56.38
CA ILE A 13 -33.11 -22.76 -56.44
C ILE A 13 -33.23 -21.48 -55.61
N LEU A 14 -33.43 -20.37 -56.30
CA LEU A 14 -33.83 -19.09 -55.72
C LEU A 14 -35.30 -19.23 -55.29
N SER A 15 -35.57 -19.17 -53.98
CA SER A 15 -36.90 -18.84 -53.46
C SER A 15 -36.71 -17.74 -52.42
N LEU A 16 -37.20 -16.54 -52.75
CA LEU A 16 -37.41 -15.46 -51.79
C LEU A 16 -38.31 -15.98 -50.65
N ILE A 17 -37.98 -15.61 -49.40
CA ILE A 17 -38.86 -15.10 -48.33
C ILE A 17 -38.15 -15.29 -46.97
N GLY A 18 -38.02 -14.21 -46.18
CA GLY A 18 -37.78 -14.26 -44.73
C GLY A 18 -36.36 -13.92 -44.28
N GLY A 19 -36.19 -12.72 -43.69
CA GLY A 19 -34.90 -12.16 -43.29
C GLY A 19 -34.24 -12.81 -42.07
N ILE A 20 -32.91 -12.91 -42.14
CA ILE A 20 -32.00 -12.98 -40.99
C ILE A 20 -30.75 -12.19 -41.41
N LEU A 21 -30.41 -11.12 -40.68
CA LEU A 21 -29.12 -10.45 -40.80
C LEU A 21 -28.03 -11.45 -40.35
N PHE A 22 -27.27 -12.01 -41.29
CA PHE A 22 -26.02 -12.69 -40.95
C PHE A 22 -24.93 -11.63 -40.82
N LEU A 23 -24.58 -11.29 -39.57
CA LEU A 23 -23.35 -10.54 -39.28
C LEU A 23 -22.18 -11.40 -39.79
N SER A 24 -21.52 -10.95 -40.85
CA SER A 24 -20.31 -11.61 -41.35
C SER A 24 -19.15 -11.27 -40.42
N LEU A 25 -18.72 -12.22 -39.60
CA LEU A 25 -17.51 -12.10 -38.79
C LEU A 25 -16.31 -12.09 -39.73
N ILE A 26 -15.71 -10.92 -39.94
CA ILE A 26 -14.39 -10.79 -40.57
C ILE A 26 -13.38 -11.25 -39.52
N ILE A 27 -12.86 -12.48 -39.64
CA ILE A 27 -11.70 -12.90 -38.86
C ILE A 27 -10.48 -12.28 -39.54
N VAL A 28 -10.00 -11.16 -38.99
CA VAL A 28 -8.68 -10.62 -39.33
C VAL A 28 -7.64 -11.51 -38.64
N PRO A 29 -6.66 -12.09 -39.35
CA PRO A 29 -5.58 -12.79 -38.69
C PRO A 29 -4.70 -11.77 -37.95
N VAL A 30 -4.74 -11.78 -36.61
CA VAL A 30 -3.82 -11.02 -35.76
C VAL A 30 -2.47 -11.73 -35.78
N ASN A 31 -1.43 -11.00 -36.18
CA ASN A 31 -0.03 -11.42 -36.06
C ASN A 31 0.37 -11.41 -34.58
N SER A 32 1.01 -12.49 -34.13
CA SER A 32 1.15 -12.89 -32.73
C SER A 32 2.40 -12.33 -32.01
N ASP A 33 2.72 -11.04 -32.16
CA ASP A 33 3.90 -10.44 -31.49
C ASP A 33 3.59 -9.15 -30.69
N ASP A 34 2.32 -8.86 -30.40
CA ASP A 34 1.91 -7.83 -29.43
C ASP A 34 0.86 -8.44 -28.49
N VAL A 35 1.17 -8.57 -27.20
CA VAL A 35 0.20 -9.10 -26.23
C VAL A 35 -0.89 -8.06 -26.02
N GLN A 36 -2.06 -8.38 -26.55
CA GLN A 36 -3.32 -7.67 -26.39
C GLN A 36 -3.83 -7.84 -24.96
N GLY A 37 -3.76 -6.77 -24.15
CA GLY A 37 -4.21 -6.75 -22.76
C GLY A 37 -5.19 -5.61 -22.46
N THR A 38 -5.58 -5.48 -21.19
CA THR A 38 -6.30 -4.30 -20.72
C THR A 38 -5.31 -3.16 -20.55
N ASP A 39 -5.59 -1.96 -21.08
CA ASP A 39 -4.73 -0.81 -20.82
C ASP A 39 -5.50 0.51 -20.90
N PHE A 40 -4.98 1.53 -20.21
CA PHE A 40 -5.51 2.88 -20.31
C PHE A 40 -4.42 3.95 -20.22
N THR A 41 -4.71 5.12 -20.75
CA THR A 41 -3.82 6.28 -20.68
C THR A 41 -4.51 7.47 -20.02
N ALA A 42 -3.70 8.42 -19.57
CA ALA A 42 -4.13 9.74 -19.13
C ALA A 42 -3.44 10.79 -20.00
N ASN A 43 -4.15 11.87 -20.33
CA ASN A 43 -3.58 12.99 -21.09
C ASN A 43 -2.47 13.73 -20.31
N ILE A 44 -2.60 13.78 -18.98
CA ILE A 44 -1.63 14.35 -18.04
C ILE A 44 -1.59 13.48 -16.79
N THR A 45 -0.40 13.32 -16.20
CA THR A 45 -0.21 12.53 -14.97
C THR A 45 0.24 13.37 -13.79
N SER A 46 0.46 14.68 -13.98
CA SER A 46 0.78 15.58 -12.88
C SER A 46 0.35 17.03 -13.12
N GLY A 47 0.15 17.77 -12.03
CA GLY A 47 -0.16 19.19 -12.06
C GLY A 47 -0.66 19.73 -10.72
N ALA A 48 -1.04 21.00 -10.68
CA ALA A 48 -1.57 21.64 -9.48
C ALA A 48 -3.09 21.41 -9.34
N PRO A 49 -3.63 21.35 -8.11
CA PRO A 49 -5.07 21.27 -7.91
C PRO A 49 -5.77 22.60 -8.27
N PRO A 50 -6.99 22.57 -8.85
CA PRO A 50 -7.69 21.38 -9.34
C PRO A 50 -7.07 20.86 -10.66
N LEU A 51 -6.76 19.56 -10.70
CA LEU A 51 -6.20 18.89 -11.86
C LEU A 51 -7.27 18.05 -12.56
N THR A 52 -7.75 18.49 -13.71
CA THR A 52 -8.66 17.70 -14.55
C THR A 52 -7.89 16.80 -15.51
N VAL A 53 -8.03 15.49 -15.34
CA VAL A 53 -7.38 14.44 -16.13
C VAL A 53 -8.42 13.74 -17.00
N LEU A 54 -8.12 13.56 -18.27
CA LEU A 54 -8.88 12.72 -19.19
C LEU A 54 -8.22 11.34 -19.26
N PHE A 55 -8.96 10.33 -18.82
CA PHE A 55 -8.60 8.93 -18.95
C PHE A 55 -9.21 8.33 -20.21
N THR A 56 -8.42 7.53 -20.91
CA THR A 56 -8.82 6.84 -22.14
C THR A 56 -8.46 5.37 -22.04
N ASP A 57 -9.48 4.52 -22.05
CA ASP A 57 -9.37 3.07 -22.25
C ASP A 57 -8.80 2.81 -23.65
N ILE A 58 -7.60 2.23 -23.69
CA ILE A 58 -6.91 1.83 -24.92
C ILE A 58 -6.77 0.31 -25.00
N SER A 59 -7.56 -0.45 -24.24
CA SER A 59 -7.50 -1.90 -24.33
C SER A 59 -7.85 -2.37 -25.72
N SER A 60 -7.29 -3.52 -26.02
CA SER A 60 -7.24 -4.10 -27.33
C SER A 60 -8.54 -4.81 -27.73
N LEU A 61 -9.25 -5.41 -26.76
CA LEU A 61 -10.54 -6.05 -26.96
C LEU A 61 -11.73 -5.10 -26.71
N PRO A 62 -12.87 -5.30 -27.40
CA PRO A 62 -14.08 -4.52 -27.16
C PRO A 62 -14.79 -4.94 -25.87
N VAL A 63 -15.28 -3.96 -25.11
CA VAL A 63 -16.02 -4.21 -23.86
C VAL A 63 -17.41 -4.78 -24.12
N ILE A 64 -17.87 -5.70 -23.28
CA ILE A 64 -19.24 -6.22 -23.26
C ILE A 64 -20.13 -5.25 -22.47
N GLU A 65 -21.33 -4.96 -23.01
CA GLU A 65 -22.37 -4.12 -22.38
C GLU A 65 -21.90 -2.70 -21.97
N GLY A 66 -20.77 -2.22 -22.49
CA GLY A 66 -20.21 -0.93 -22.08
C GLY A 66 -19.70 -0.93 -20.63
N TYR A 67 -19.42 -2.08 -20.02
CA TYR A 67 -19.04 -2.10 -18.61
C TYR A 67 -17.56 -1.74 -18.40
N ARG A 68 -17.30 -0.49 -18.01
CA ARG A 68 -16.00 -0.04 -17.49
C ARG A 68 -16.20 0.71 -16.19
N LYS A 69 -15.65 0.20 -15.11
CA LYS A 69 -15.65 0.86 -13.81
C LYS A 69 -14.27 1.46 -13.57
N TRP A 70 -14.24 2.77 -13.43
CA TRP A 70 -13.07 3.54 -13.06
C TRP A 70 -13.07 3.78 -11.56
N THR A 71 -11.93 3.54 -10.92
CA THR A 71 -11.66 3.99 -9.55
C THR A 71 -10.47 4.94 -9.61
N PHE A 72 -10.65 6.18 -9.15
CA PHE A 72 -9.67 7.25 -9.37
C PHE A 72 -8.64 7.40 -8.25
N GLY A 73 -8.77 6.65 -7.17
CA GLY A 73 -7.85 6.64 -6.03
C GLY A 73 -8.13 7.70 -4.95
N ASP A 74 -9.05 8.63 -5.20
CA ASP A 74 -9.49 9.67 -4.25
C ASP A 74 -10.78 9.31 -3.49
N GLY A 75 -11.18 8.03 -3.58
CA GLY A 75 -12.43 7.52 -3.02
C GLY A 75 -13.63 7.64 -3.96
N THR A 76 -13.47 8.26 -5.14
CA THR A 76 -14.53 8.30 -6.15
C THR A 76 -14.39 7.16 -7.17
N GLU A 77 -15.55 6.70 -7.65
CA GLU A 77 -15.66 5.69 -8.70
C GLU A 77 -16.77 6.06 -9.69
N THR A 78 -16.66 5.61 -10.93
CA THR A 78 -17.67 5.87 -11.96
C THR A 78 -17.71 4.74 -12.99
N ILE A 79 -18.90 4.44 -13.50
CA ILE A 79 -19.08 3.52 -14.64
C ILE A 79 -19.18 4.35 -15.92
N ASP A 80 -18.35 4.05 -16.92
CA ASP A 80 -18.30 4.76 -18.20
C ASP A 80 -18.46 3.80 -19.41
N PRO A 81 -19.56 3.91 -20.17
CA PRO A 81 -19.78 3.07 -21.34
C PRO A 81 -18.95 3.46 -22.57
N ILE A 82 -18.30 4.62 -22.58
CA ILE A 82 -17.65 5.17 -23.77
C ILE A 82 -16.15 4.81 -23.80
N GLY A 83 -15.50 4.71 -22.65
CA GLY A 83 -14.05 4.50 -22.51
C GLY A 83 -13.25 5.79 -22.36
N ASN A 84 -13.89 6.95 -22.32
CA ASN A 84 -13.26 8.25 -22.16
C ASN A 84 -13.93 9.03 -21.03
N ILE A 85 -13.23 9.21 -19.92
CA ILE A 85 -13.78 9.86 -18.72
C ILE A 85 -12.85 10.97 -18.22
N ALA A 86 -13.42 12.15 -17.99
CA ALA A 86 -12.72 13.24 -17.33
C ALA A 86 -12.99 13.17 -15.82
N HIS A 87 -11.92 13.23 -15.03
CA HIS A 87 -11.98 13.28 -13.57
C HIS A 87 -11.18 14.48 -13.05
N THR A 88 -11.62 15.10 -11.96
CA THR A 88 -10.94 16.28 -11.38
C THR A 88 -10.48 16.00 -9.96
N TYR A 89 -9.17 15.99 -9.79
CA TYR A 89 -8.53 15.89 -8.48
C TYR A 89 -8.41 17.28 -7.85
N THR A 90 -9.05 17.48 -6.71
CA THR A 90 -9.11 18.78 -6.01
C THR A 90 -8.11 18.92 -4.87
N ILE A 91 -7.57 17.79 -4.40
CA ILE A 91 -6.63 17.73 -3.28
C ILE A 91 -5.27 17.30 -3.84
N GLU A 92 -4.18 17.83 -3.26
CA GLU A 92 -2.86 17.31 -3.56
C GLU A 92 -2.70 15.87 -3.06
N GLY A 93 -1.97 15.05 -3.79
CA GLY A 93 -1.88 13.64 -3.49
C GLY A 93 -1.34 12.82 -4.66
N ILE A 94 -1.03 11.58 -4.34
CA ILE A 94 -0.62 10.57 -5.31
C ILE A 94 -1.77 9.55 -5.38
N TYR A 95 -2.29 9.31 -6.58
CA TYR A 95 -3.50 8.53 -6.77
C TYR A 95 -3.24 7.29 -7.62
N ASP A 96 -3.69 6.15 -7.11
CA ASP A 96 -3.75 4.88 -7.84
C ASP A 96 -5.02 4.86 -8.69
N VAL A 97 -4.89 4.55 -9.98
CA VAL A 97 -6.03 4.49 -10.88
C VAL A 97 -6.25 3.05 -11.31
N GLN A 98 -7.51 2.61 -11.25
CA GLN A 98 -7.92 1.26 -11.59
C GLN A 98 -9.04 1.28 -12.62
N LEU A 99 -8.93 0.37 -13.59
CA LEU A 99 -9.94 0.08 -14.58
C LEU A 99 -10.37 -1.38 -14.42
N ASP A 100 -11.63 -1.58 -14.04
CA ASP A 100 -12.30 -2.88 -14.06
C ASP A 100 -13.21 -2.93 -15.31
N ARG A 101 -13.10 -3.98 -16.12
CA ARG A 101 -13.88 -4.12 -17.36
C ARG A 101 -14.22 -5.57 -17.66
N ILE A 102 -15.18 -5.80 -18.55
CA ILE A 102 -15.54 -7.15 -19.04
C ILE A 102 -15.46 -7.16 -20.56
N ASP A 103 -14.76 -8.13 -21.14
CA ASP A 103 -14.74 -8.36 -22.58
C ASP A 103 -14.93 -9.86 -22.91
N SER A 104 -14.62 -10.25 -24.14
CA SER A 104 -14.78 -11.64 -24.60
C SER A 104 -13.88 -12.65 -23.89
N GLU A 105 -12.81 -12.20 -23.24
CA GLU A 105 -11.88 -13.07 -22.49
C GLU A 105 -12.22 -13.15 -21.00
N GLY A 106 -13.06 -12.25 -20.49
CA GLY A 106 -13.64 -12.31 -19.15
C GLY A 106 -13.60 -10.97 -18.44
N PHE A 107 -13.53 -11.02 -17.11
CA PHE A 107 -13.33 -9.82 -16.28
C PHE A 107 -11.83 -9.48 -16.22
N HIS A 108 -11.50 -8.21 -16.40
CA HIS A 108 -10.13 -7.71 -16.27
C HIS A 108 -10.08 -6.60 -15.23
N SER A 109 -9.01 -6.58 -14.46
CA SER A 109 -8.71 -5.55 -13.47
C SER A 109 -7.26 -5.10 -13.64
N LEU A 110 -7.09 -3.88 -14.14
CA LEU A 110 -5.78 -3.24 -14.29
C LEU A 110 -5.63 -2.11 -13.28
N ILE A 111 -4.51 -2.09 -12.57
CA ILE A 111 -4.17 -1.04 -11.61
C ILE A 111 -2.84 -0.40 -11.99
N LYS A 112 -2.84 0.94 -12.08
CA LYS A 112 -1.63 1.76 -12.18
C LYS A 112 -1.42 2.50 -10.86
N TYR A 113 -0.44 2.04 -10.09
CA TYR A 113 -0.08 2.69 -8.82
C TYR A 113 0.63 4.02 -9.05
N ALA A 114 0.31 5.01 -8.21
CA ALA A 114 0.83 6.38 -8.25
C ALA A 114 0.72 7.03 -9.64
N TYR A 115 -0.37 6.74 -10.36
CA TYR A 115 -0.48 7.13 -11.76
C TYR A 115 -0.70 8.63 -11.94
N ILE A 116 -1.43 9.26 -11.02
CA ILE A 116 -1.65 10.72 -11.02
C ILE A 116 -1.00 11.33 -9.78
N THR A 117 -0.23 12.41 -9.98
CA THR A 117 0.44 13.17 -8.91
C THR A 117 -0.01 14.63 -8.93
N VAL A 118 -0.81 15.01 -7.94
CA VAL A 118 -1.28 16.39 -7.76
C VAL A 118 -0.41 17.06 -6.72
N VAL A 119 0.26 18.15 -7.09
CA VAL A 119 1.20 18.87 -6.23
C VAL A 119 0.98 20.37 -6.31
N VAL A 120 0.94 21.06 -5.17
CA VAL A 120 0.95 22.52 -5.16
C VAL A 120 2.39 23.00 -5.45
N PRO A 121 2.60 23.94 -6.38
CA PRO A 121 3.92 24.49 -6.62
C PRO A 121 4.42 25.22 -5.38
N THR A 122 5.57 24.80 -4.83
CA THR A 122 6.25 25.55 -3.77
C THR A 122 6.62 26.94 -4.33
N PRO A 123 6.29 28.05 -3.64
CA PRO A 123 6.70 29.36 -4.11
C PRO A 123 8.23 29.40 -4.19
N THR A 124 8.75 29.57 -5.39
CA THR A 124 10.19 29.79 -5.59
C THR A 124 10.55 31.10 -4.88
N PRO A 125 11.48 31.10 -3.89
CA PRO A 125 11.87 32.34 -3.24
C PRO A 125 12.43 33.29 -4.31
N THR A 126 11.79 34.43 -4.47
CA THR A 126 12.29 35.50 -5.34
C THR A 126 13.55 36.04 -4.68
N ILE A 127 14.71 35.57 -5.15
CA ILE A 127 16.00 36.17 -4.80
C ILE A 127 16.00 37.62 -5.28
N THR A 128 15.83 38.53 -4.34
CA THR A 128 16.15 39.96 -4.53
C THR A 128 17.68 40.04 -4.64
N PRO A 129 18.26 40.63 -5.71
CA PRO A 129 19.71 40.62 -5.89
C PRO A 129 20.37 41.45 -4.79
N GLU A 130 21.04 40.77 -3.85
CA GLU A 130 21.89 41.40 -2.85
C GLU A 130 23.29 41.63 -3.44
N THR A 131 23.78 42.86 -3.27
CA THR A 131 25.05 43.36 -3.81
C THR A 131 26.24 42.48 -3.41
N THR A 132 26.94 41.98 -4.42
CA THR A 132 28.08 41.07 -4.28
C THR A 132 29.29 41.77 -3.65
N VAL A 133 29.72 41.33 -2.47
CA VAL A 133 31.08 41.61 -1.96
C VAL A 133 31.95 40.40 -2.28
N THR A 134 32.86 40.55 -3.24
CA THR A 134 33.82 39.53 -3.66
C THR A 134 35.00 39.44 -2.70
N THR A 135 35.11 38.34 -1.96
CA THR A 135 36.37 37.88 -1.34
C THR A 135 36.94 36.69 -2.14
N PRO A 136 38.24 36.65 -2.43
CA PRO A 136 38.83 35.57 -3.23
C PRO A 136 38.94 34.28 -2.41
N ILE A 137 38.43 33.17 -2.97
CA ILE A 137 38.60 31.80 -2.46
C ILE A 137 39.85 31.20 -3.09
N THR A 138 40.79 30.74 -2.26
CA THR A 138 41.98 29.98 -2.68
C THR A 138 41.60 28.52 -2.93
N THR A 139 41.75 28.07 -4.17
CA THR A 139 41.54 26.67 -4.58
C THR A 139 42.74 25.81 -4.18
N ILE A 140 42.53 24.75 -3.39
CA ILE A 140 43.52 23.70 -3.13
C ILE A 140 43.07 22.45 -3.90
N ILE A 141 43.95 21.93 -4.78
CA ILE A 141 43.71 20.73 -5.57
C ILE A 141 44.30 19.55 -4.80
N THR A 142 43.47 18.61 -4.37
CA THR A 142 43.90 17.37 -3.72
C THR A 142 43.96 16.26 -4.76
N THR A 143 45.14 15.69 -5.01
CA THR A 143 45.36 14.55 -5.90
C THR A 143 45.17 13.23 -5.15
N THR A 144 44.26 12.38 -5.62
CA THR A 144 44.04 11.01 -5.13
C THR A 144 45.11 10.06 -5.68
N PRO A 145 45.74 9.20 -4.86
CA PRO A 145 46.67 8.20 -5.38
C PRO A 145 45.93 7.06 -6.09
N THR A 146 46.45 6.68 -7.26
CA THR A 146 46.00 5.54 -8.06
C THR A 146 46.73 4.28 -7.58
N THR A 147 46.00 3.28 -7.09
CA THR A 147 46.57 1.98 -6.71
C THR A 147 46.47 1.02 -7.90
N THR A 148 47.61 0.60 -8.45
CA THR A 148 47.70 -0.44 -9.48
C THR A 148 47.62 -1.83 -8.84
N ILE A 149 46.63 -2.63 -9.25
CA ILE A 149 46.50 -4.05 -8.88
C ILE A 149 47.34 -4.89 -9.85
N PRO A 150 48.16 -5.85 -9.39
CA PRO A 150 48.85 -6.78 -10.28
C PRO A 150 47.91 -7.90 -10.74
N THR A 151 47.89 -8.14 -12.05
CA THR A 151 47.23 -9.28 -12.69
C THR A 151 48.04 -10.56 -12.47
N THR A 152 47.44 -11.57 -11.83
CA THR A 152 47.85 -12.97 -12.01
C THR A 152 46.66 -13.77 -12.55
N SER A 153 46.92 -14.50 -13.63
CA SER A 153 46.02 -15.48 -14.22
C SER A 153 46.12 -16.80 -13.46
N PRO A 154 44.99 -17.49 -13.22
CA PRO A 154 45.02 -18.94 -13.14
C PRO A 154 44.05 -19.60 -14.13
N THR A 155 44.59 -20.48 -14.95
CA THR A 155 43.90 -21.62 -15.56
C THR A 155 43.65 -22.71 -14.52
N THR A 156 42.41 -23.20 -14.36
CA THR A 156 41.95 -24.60 -14.59
C THR A 156 40.58 -24.90 -13.93
N SER A 157 39.74 -25.62 -14.70
CA SER A 157 38.63 -26.55 -14.35
C SER A 157 37.38 -26.05 -13.60
N PRO A 158 36.15 -26.46 -14.02
CA PRO A 158 34.91 -26.00 -13.41
C PRO A 158 34.58 -26.84 -12.16
N THR A 159 34.43 -26.16 -11.02
CA THR A 159 33.75 -26.71 -9.84
C THR A 159 32.65 -25.73 -9.45
N THR A 160 31.40 -26.10 -9.71
CA THR A 160 30.22 -25.38 -9.22
C THR A 160 30.12 -25.54 -7.71
N ALA A 161 30.60 -24.55 -6.97
CA ALA A 161 30.20 -24.30 -5.60
C ALA A 161 29.24 -23.10 -5.62
N PRO A 162 28.00 -23.22 -5.11
CA PRO A 162 27.10 -22.07 -5.00
C PRO A 162 27.70 -21.11 -3.98
N THR A 163 28.27 -20.02 -4.47
CA THR A 163 28.75 -18.93 -3.63
C THR A 163 27.51 -18.12 -3.27
N THR A 164 26.99 -18.27 -2.04
CA THR A 164 25.91 -17.43 -1.52
C THR A 164 26.44 -16.00 -1.36
N ALA A 165 26.32 -15.20 -2.40
CA ALA A 165 26.41 -13.75 -2.26
C ALA A 165 25.36 -13.32 -1.22
N PRO A 166 25.67 -12.36 -0.32
CA PRO A 166 24.69 -11.85 0.62
C PRO A 166 23.50 -11.29 -0.17
N THR A 167 22.31 -11.85 0.07
CA THR A 167 21.08 -11.37 -0.56
C THR A 167 20.73 -10.01 0.03
N PRO A 168 20.44 -8.98 -0.79
CA PRO A 168 20.01 -7.71 -0.26
C PRO A 168 18.66 -7.90 0.42
N LYS A 169 18.60 -7.62 1.72
CA LYS A 169 17.36 -7.65 2.50
C LYS A 169 16.47 -6.46 2.10
N PRO A 170 15.14 -6.52 2.28
CA PRO A 170 14.28 -5.37 2.11
C PRO A 170 14.79 -4.17 2.90
N THR A 171 15.08 -3.10 2.18
CA THR A 171 15.61 -1.84 2.74
C THR A 171 14.51 -0.88 3.16
N VAL A 172 13.27 -1.23 2.83
CA VAL A 172 12.07 -0.43 3.06
C VAL A 172 11.65 -0.52 4.54
N GLN A 173 11.42 0.63 5.17
CA GLN A 173 11.02 0.74 6.58
C GLN A 173 9.64 1.37 6.72
N ILE A 174 8.79 0.76 7.56
CA ILE A 174 7.51 1.34 7.94
C ILE A 174 7.80 2.63 8.72
N PRO A 175 7.15 3.78 8.42
CA PRO A 175 7.45 5.02 9.12
C PRO A 175 7.20 4.92 10.62
N SER A 176 7.96 5.68 11.41
CA SER A 176 7.57 6.00 12.79
C SER A 176 6.49 7.09 12.76
N GLU A 177 5.47 6.97 13.58
CA GLU A 177 4.39 7.94 13.71
C GLU A 177 4.43 8.66 15.04
N PHE A 178 4.14 9.96 15.01
CA PHE A 178 3.99 10.78 16.19
C PHE A 178 2.69 11.56 16.13
N TYR A 179 2.05 11.69 17.29
CA TYR A 179 0.86 12.51 17.48
C TYR A 179 0.80 13.03 18.91
N GLY A 180 0.00 14.05 19.16
CA GLY A 180 -0.24 14.54 20.51
C GLY A 180 -0.43 16.05 20.58
N GLN A 181 -0.09 16.63 21.73
CA GLN A 181 -0.23 18.07 21.96
C GLN A 181 0.98 18.85 21.45
N ALA A 182 0.73 19.99 20.81
CA ALA A 182 1.74 20.96 20.39
C ALA A 182 1.50 22.30 21.07
N LEU A 183 2.43 22.74 21.92
CA LEU A 183 2.33 24.00 22.64
C LEU A 183 3.52 24.90 22.31
N TYR A 184 3.26 26.18 22.06
CA TYR A 184 4.30 27.21 21.93
C TYR A 184 4.16 28.19 23.09
N SER A 185 5.20 28.28 23.94
CA SER A 185 5.17 29.10 25.17
C SER A 185 3.90 28.88 26.01
N SER A 186 3.51 27.60 26.16
CA SER A 186 2.30 27.13 26.88
C SER A 186 0.94 27.46 26.23
N ASN A 187 0.92 28.10 25.05
CA ASN A 187 -0.30 28.30 24.28
C ASN A 187 -0.45 27.19 23.21
N PRO A 188 -1.69 26.77 22.89
CA PRO A 188 -1.95 25.88 21.76
C PRO A 188 -1.34 26.43 20.47
N VAL A 189 -0.56 25.59 19.76
CA VAL A 189 -0.07 25.94 18.43
C VAL A 189 -1.27 26.19 17.49
N PRO A 190 -1.30 27.30 16.72
CA PRO A 190 -2.41 27.60 15.82
C PRO A 190 -2.57 26.56 14.70
N VAL A 191 -3.77 26.51 14.10
CA VAL A 191 -3.98 25.76 12.85
C VAL A 191 -3.09 26.28 11.73
N ASP A 192 -2.87 25.45 10.72
CA ASP A 192 -1.99 25.72 9.57
C ASP A 192 -0.50 25.86 9.92
N SER A 193 -0.14 25.68 11.19
CA SER A 193 1.26 25.59 11.62
C SER A 193 1.83 24.23 11.23
N SER A 194 3.10 24.21 10.83
CA SER A 194 3.83 23.00 10.47
C SER A 194 4.63 22.45 11.66
N VAL A 195 4.47 21.16 11.94
CA VAL A 195 5.35 20.41 12.85
C VAL A 195 6.25 19.51 12.02
N VAL A 196 7.55 19.83 12.01
CA VAL A 196 8.58 19.14 11.23
C VAL A 196 9.40 18.23 12.12
N ALA A 197 9.52 16.96 11.75
CA ALA A 197 10.49 16.04 12.31
C ALA A 197 11.80 16.10 11.51
N ARG A 198 12.93 16.17 12.21
CA ARG A 198 14.28 16.13 11.61
C ARG A 198 15.10 15.00 12.17
N ILE A 199 15.85 14.34 11.29
CA ILE A 199 16.93 13.40 11.63
C ILE A 199 18.23 14.07 11.19
N GLY A 200 19.10 14.39 12.16
CA GLY A 200 20.22 15.30 11.92
C GLY A 200 19.72 16.64 11.35
N GLU A 201 20.22 17.02 10.18
CA GLU A 201 19.81 18.25 9.48
C GLU A 201 18.69 18.02 8.46
N ARG A 202 18.34 16.77 8.17
CA ARG A 202 17.36 16.41 7.13
C ARG A 202 15.94 16.48 7.67
N ASN A 203 15.05 17.15 6.94
CA ASN A 203 13.61 17.03 7.18
C ASN A 203 13.17 15.60 6.85
N ALA A 204 12.72 14.88 7.89
CA ALA A 204 12.38 13.47 7.83
C ALA A 204 10.87 13.21 7.88
N GLY A 205 10.07 14.23 8.18
CA GLY A 205 8.62 14.19 8.22
C GLY A 205 8.04 15.56 8.50
N GLU A 206 6.79 15.78 8.10
CA GLU A 206 6.05 17.01 8.36
C GLU A 206 4.56 16.69 8.53
N VAL A 207 3.88 17.44 9.40
CA VAL A 207 2.42 17.40 9.54
C VAL A 207 1.90 18.81 9.82
N ILE A 208 0.72 19.13 9.28
CA ILE A 208 0.04 20.40 9.52
C ILE A 208 -0.92 20.26 10.71
N VAL A 209 -0.91 21.25 11.59
CA VAL A 209 -1.83 21.34 12.72
C VAL A 209 -3.23 21.67 12.20
N ALA A 210 -4.13 20.68 12.20
CA ALA A 210 -5.51 20.85 11.78
C ALA A 210 -6.44 21.37 12.90
N THR A 211 -6.06 21.16 14.15
CA THR A 211 -6.81 21.61 15.34
C THR A 211 -5.86 22.32 16.29
N PRO A 212 -6.21 23.50 16.85
CA PRO A 212 -5.30 24.24 17.71
C PRO A 212 -4.73 23.36 18.83
N GLY A 213 -3.40 23.30 18.89
CA GLY A 213 -2.64 22.57 19.90
C GLY A 213 -2.58 21.06 19.73
N ILE A 214 -3.05 20.49 18.61
CA ILE A 214 -3.02 19.05 18.35
C ILE A 214 -2.31 18.80 17.01
N TYR A 215 -1.23 18.03 17.03
CA TYR A 215 -0.56 17.55 15.83
C TYR A 215 -0.84 16.06 15.67
N GLY A 216 -1.62 15.72 14.63
CA GLY A 216 -2.14 14.37 14.40
C GLY A 216 -3.11 13.85 15.47
N GLY A 217 -3.68 12.66 15.25
CA GLY A 217 -4.72 12.10 16.13
C GLY A 217 -4.43 10.69 16.68
N PRO A 218 -5.11 10.29 17.77
CA PRO A 218 -4.91 9.00 18.44
C PRO A 218 -5.54 7.81 17.72
N GLY A 219 -6.47 8.04 16.79
CA GLY A 219 -7.12 7.01 16.00
C GLY A 219 -6.15 6.37 14.99
N PRO A 220 -6.36 5.09 14.63
CA PRO A 220 -5.53 4.39 13.63
C PRO A 220 -5.66 5.01 12.21
N PHE A 221 -6.73 5.77 11.99
CA PHE A 221 -7.03 6.44 10.73
C PHE A 221 -6.80 7.96 10.77
N ASP A 222 -6.37 8.50 11.90
CA ASP A 222 -6.08 9.93 11.99
C ASP A 222 -4.76 10.23 11.28
N GLU A 223 -4.66 11.37 10.61
CA GLU A 223 -3.38 11.83 10.09
C GLU A 223 -2.37 12.00 11.23
N ARG A 224 -1.10 11.67 10.97
CA ARG A 224 -0.01 11.72 11.96
C ARG A 224 1.28 12.15 11.29
N LEU A 225 2.20 12.65 12.11
CA LEU A 225 3.55 12.94 11.68
C LEU A 225 4.29 11.64 11.36
N LYS A 226 4.45 11.34 10.07
CA LYS A 226 5.21 10.21 9.55
C LYS A 226 6.68 10.59 9.43
N VAL A 227 7.56 9.82 10.04
CA VAL A 227 9.01 10.05 10.01
C VAL A 227 9.69 8.86 9.35
N TYR A 228 10.55 9.14 8.37
CA TYR A 228 11.33 8.14 7.65
C TYR A 228 12.82 8.30 7.92
N ALA A 229 13.48 7.23 8.35
CA ALA A 229 14.94 7.16 8.44
C ALA A 229 15.52 6.47 7.20
N THR A 230 16.69 6.92 6.76
CA THR A 230 17.44 6.23 5.70
C THR A 230 18.20 5.04 6.27
N LEU A 231 18.60 4.11 5.41
CA LEU A 231 19.46 2.99 5.83
C LEU A 231 20.79 3.47 6.38
N ASP A 232 21.39 4.50 5.78
CA ASP A 232 22.68 5.04 6.20
C ASP A 232 22.58 5.64 7.62
N GLU A 233 21.48 6.35 7.91
CA GLU A 233 21.20 6.89 9.25
C GLU A 233 21.09 5.76 10.29
N MET A 234 20.35 4.70 9.97
CA MET A 234 20.22 3.54 10.87
C MET A 234 21.51 2.73 11.01
N GLY A 235 22.32 2.68 9.94
CA GLY A 235 23.62 2.01 9.93
C GLY A 235 24.67 2.75 10.76
N ALA A 236 24.52 4.07 10.91
CA ALA A 236 25.40 4.91 11.72
C ALA A 236 25.14 4.77 13.23
N GLY A 237 24.00 4.22 13.65
CA GLY A 237 23.68 3.94 15.05
C GLY A 237 22.25 4.31 15.42
N GLN A 238 22.04 4.70 16.69
CA GLN A 238 20.74 5.16 17.16
C GLN A 238 20.32 6.45 16.47
N VAL A 239 19.14 6.45 15.86
CA VAL A 239 18.60 7.58 15.09
C VAL A 239 17.69 8.41 15.98
N PHE A 240 18.11 9.64 16.28
CA PHE A 240 17.33 10.60 17.07
C PHE A 240 16.52 11.53 16.18
N ILE A 241 15.29 11.78 16.60
CA ILE A 241 14.34 12.67 15.96
C ILE A 241 14.22 13.93 16.82
N THR A 242 14.40 15.09 16.19
CA THR A 242 14.10 16.39 16.78
C THR A 242 12.87 16.98 16.12
N PHE A 243 12.10 17.78 16.86
CA PHE A 243 10.85 18.37 16.36
C PHE A 243 10.96 19.89 16.30
N TRP A 244 10.39 20.48 15.26
CA TRP A 244 10.50 21.90 14.96
C TRP A 244 9.15 22.47 14.51
N LEU A 245 8.76 23.60 15.09
CA LEU A 245 7.58 24.37 14.68
C LEU A 245 7.98 25.33 13.56
N ASN A 246 7.26 25.25 12.44
CA ASN A 246 7.48 25.98 11.19
C ASN A 246 8.93 25.88 10.69
N GLY A 247 9.61 24.77 11.00
CA GLY A 247 11.01 24.52 10.64
C GLY A 247 12.06 25.36 11.39
N THR A 248 11.67 26.30 12.24
CA THR A 248 12.59 27.28 12.85
C THR A 248 12.64 27.23 14.36
N ILE A 249 11.57 26.83 15.04
CA ILE A 249 11.48 26.86 16.50
C ILE A 249 11.58 25.43 17.03
N PRO A 250 12.65 25.04 17.75
CA PRO A 250 12.80 23.67 18.23
C PRO A 250 11.84 23.38 19.40
N ALA A 251 11.42 22.12 19.48
CA ALA A 251 10.80 21.55 20.66
C ALA A 251 11.84 21.14 21.70
N GLY A 252 11.45 21.14 22.97
CA GLY A 252 12.26 20.57 24.05
C GLY A 252 12.34 19.05 24.02
N GLN A 253 11.52 18.36 23.22
CA GLN A 253 11.44 16.91 23.18
C GLN A 253 12.20 16.33 21.99
N THR A 254 12.72 15.13 22.19
CA THR A 254 13.31 14.29 21.15
C THR A 254 12.76 12.88 21.25
N ALA A 255 12.75 12.13 20.16
CA ALA A 255 12.34 10.72 20.15
C ALA A 255 13.40 9.84 19.50
N LEU A 256 13.38 8.55 19.80
CA LEU A 256 14.16 7.56 19.06
C LEU A 256 13.33 7.04 17.89
N TYR A 257 13.92 6.99 16.70
CA TYR A 257 13.29 6.36 15.55
C TYR A 257 13.16 4.84 15.78
N GLN A 258 11.95 4.34 15.56
CA GLN A 258 11.62 2.91 15.63
C GLN A 258 10.64 2.61 14.49
N SER A 259 11.07 1.83 13.49
CA SER A 259 10.24 1.49 12.32
C SER A 259 8.89 0.93 12.77
N GLY A 260 7.81 1.50 12.26
CA GLY A 260 6.43 1.13 12.59
C GLY A 260 5.93 1.58 13.98
N SER A 261 6.72 2.24 14.82
CA SER A 261 6.19 2.68 16.13
C SER A 261 5.16 3.81 15.96
N ALA A 262 4.08 3.80 16.74
CA ALA A 262 3.20 4.96 16.91
C ALA A 262 3.31 5.53 18.34
N GLN A 263 3.68 6.80 18.48
CA GLN A 263 3.99 7.41 19.77
C GLN A 263 3.13 8.65 20.05
N ASN A 264 2.48 8.68 21.20
CA ASN A 264 1.85 9.88 21.74
C ASN A 264 2.91 10.73 22.47
N LEU A 265 3.17 11.93 21.97
CA LEU A 265 4.21 12.82 22.49
C LEU A 265 3.68 14.26 22.59
N THR A 266 3.94 14.91 23.72
CA THR A 266 3.65 16.34 23.88
C THR A 266 4.89 17.16 23.50
N LEU A 267 4.75 18.04 22.52
CA LEU A 267 5.80 18.93 22.03
C LEU A 267 5.64 20.33 22.62
N LEU A 268 6.72 20.82 23.25
CA LEU A 268 6.83 22.14 23.86
C LEU A 268 7.87 22.95 23.08
N PHE A 269 7.40 23.86 22.24
CA PHE A 269 8.21 24.71 21.39
C PHE A 269 8.65 26.00 22.10
N GLY A 270 9.88 26.43 21.84
CA GLY A 270 10.46 27.64 22.42
C GLY A 270 11.11 27.44 23.80
N SER A 271 11.35 26.20 24.21
CA SER A 271 12.21 25.87 25.35
C SER A 271 13.67 25.84 24.91
N VAL A 272 14.58 26.48 25.65
CA VAL A 272 16.01 26.61 25.28
C VAL A 272 16.86 25.37 25.59
N THR A 273 16.27 24.28 26.08
CA THR A 273 17.02 23.05 26.41
C THR A 273 16.26 21.79 25.96
N PRO A 274 16.77 21.02 24.98
CA PRO A 274 16.22 19.72 24.65
C PRO A 274 16.46 18.74 25.81
N THR A 275 15.38 18.17 26.35
CA THR A 275 15.42 17.10 27.34
C THR A 275 15.01 15.80 26.66
N PRO A 276 15.88 14.76 26.64
CA PRO A 276 15.48 13.45 26.15
C PRO A 276 14.34 12.92 27.02
N THR A 277 13.15 12.76 26.44
CA THR A 277 11.98 12.20 27.13
C THR A 277 11.74 10.81 26.56
N GLN A 278 11.94 9.78 27.38
CA GLN A 278 11.48 8.43 27.06
C GLN A 278 10.02 8.32 27.51
N THR A 279 9.08 8.16 26.58
CA THR A 279 7.69 7.86 26.89
C THR A 279 7.42 6.36 26.73
N GLN A 280 6.51 5.87 27.58
CA GLN A 280 6.19 4.48 27.84
C GLN A 280 5.79 3.71 26.57
N THR A 281 6.60 2.73 26.18
CA THR A 281 6.20 1.68 25.24
C THR A 281 5.22 0.75 25.97
N THR A 282 4.03 0.51 25.40
CA THR A 282 3.21 -0.64 25.80
C THR A 282 3.84 -1.91 25.25
N VAL A 283 4.87 -2.42 25.93
CA VAL A 283 5.36 -3.78 25.73
C VAL A 283 4.51 -4.70 26.61
N PRO A 284 3.75 -5.68 26.07
CA PRO A 284 3.11 -6.67 26.91
C PRO A 284 4.18 -7.65 27.43
N THR A 285 4.55 -7.50 28.70
CA THR A 285 5.32 -8.52 29.43
C THR A 285 4.40 -9.70 29.71
N THR A 286 4.66 -10.83 29.05
CA THR A 286 4.04 -12.11 29.39
C THR A 286 4.67 -12.66 30.68
N THR A 287 4.04 -12.40 31.82
CA THR A 287 4.27 -13.17 33.05
C THR A 287 3.08 -14.11 33.25
N PRO A 288 3.29 -15.41 33.51
CA PRO A 288 2.19 -16.37 33.61
C PRO A 288 1.32 -16.05 34.83
N VAL A 289 0.03 -15.79 34.60
CA VAL A 289 -0.96 -15.68 35.66
C VAL A 289 -1.43 -17.07 36.03
N THR A 290 -1.03 -17.50 37.22
CA THR A 290 -1.56 -18.67 37.91
C THR A 290 -3.04 -18.46 38.22
N THR A 291 -3.86 -19.45 37.87
CA THR A 291 -5.30 -19.51 38.11
C THR A 291 -5.65 -19.26 39.58
N ALA A 292 -6.40 -18.19 39.86
CA ALA A 292 -7.09 -18.01 41.13
C ALA A 292 -8.61 -18.06 40.88
N THR A 293 -9.26 -19.01 41.53
CA THR A 293 -10.70 -19.27 41.50
C THR A 293 -11.48 -18.17 42.22
N THR A 294 -12.42 -17.53 41.50
CA THR A 294 -13.34 -16.54 42.06
C THR A 294 -14.52 -17.23 42.73
N GLN A 295 -14.68 -17.07 44.05
CA GLN A 295 -15.94 -17.34 44.76
C GLN A 295 -16.78 -16.06 44.78
N THR A 296 -18.06 -16.20 44.43
CA THR A 296 -19.10 -15.17 44.44
C THR A 296 -19.59 -14.86 45.87
N PRO A 297 -19.69 -13.59 46.29
CA PRO A 297 -20.57 -13.22 47.38
C PRO A 297 -21.79 -12.38 46.91
N THR A 298 -22.94 -12.81 47.41
CA THR A 298 -24.31 -12.28 47.31
C THR A 298 -24.46 -10.81 47.73
N PRO A 299 -25.32 -9.99 47.09
CA PRO A 299 -25.64 -8.65 47.58
C PRO A 299 -26.81 -8.66 48.59
N THR A 300 -26.58 -8.05 49.75
CA THR A 300 -27.59 -7.74 50.79
C THR A 300 -28.28 -6.42 50.46
N GLN A 301 -29.61 -6.42 50.38
CA GLN A 301 -30.43 -5.22 50.17
C GLN A 301 -30.45 -4.32 51.42
N THR A 302 -30.30 -3.01 51.22
CA THR A 302 -30.64 -1.99 52.22
C THR A 302 -31.65 -1.02 51.61
N ILE A 303 -32.79 -0.85 52.29
CA ILE A 303 -33.97 -0.09 51.87
C ILE A 303 -33.83 1.35 52.39
N TRP A 304 -34.04 2.36 51.54
CA TRP A 304 -34.24 3.78 51.93
C TRP A 304 -35.51 4.35 51.23
N PRO A 305 -36.20 5.34 51.83
CA PRO A 305 -37.59 5.70 51.53
C PRO A 305 -37.74 6.62 50.29
N PRO A 306 -38.97 6.77 49.74
CA PRO A 306 -39.17 7.42 48.44
C PRO A 306 -39.25 8.94 48.57
N THR A 307 -38.57 9.66 47.68
CA THR A 307 -38.87 11.06 47.38
C THR A 307 -39.19 11.22 45.89
N THR A 308 -40.28 11.93 45.67
CA THR A 308 -40.99 12.16 44.41
C THR A 308 -40.10 12.85 43.36
N PRO A 309 -40.04 12.38 42.09
CA PRO A 309 -39.36 13.12 41.04
C PRO A 309 -40.25 14.26 40.50
N VAL A 310 -39.71 15.48 40.54
CA VAL A 310 -40.23 16.65 39.80
C VAL A 310 -39.89 16.45 38.33
N THR A 311 -40.92 16.45 37.48
CA THR A 311 -40.78 16.38 36.02
C THR A 311 -40.12 17.65 35.50
N THR A 312 -38.85 17.57 35.09
CA THR A 312 -38.24 18.53 34.17
C THR A 312 -38.23 17.90 32.79
N VAL A 313 -39.01 18.47 31.88
CA VAL A 313 -38.99 18.11 30.45
C VAL A 313 -37.74 18.75 29.85
N THR A 314 -36.66 17.98 29.73
CA THR A 314 -35.60 18.27 28.77
C THR A 314 -35.81 17.36 27.57
N THR A 315 -36.21 17.98 26.47
CA THR A 315 -36.36 17.35 25.16
C THR A 315 -35.00 16.77 24.74
N PRO A 316 -34.85 15.46 24.51
CA PRO A 316 -33.63 14.93 23.93
C PRO A 316 -33.51 15.45 22.50
N ILE A 317 -32.41 16.11 22.19
CA ILE A 317 -31.96 16.32 20.82
C ILE A 317 -31.80 14.92 20.21
N PRO A 318 -32.42 14.60 19.07
CA PRO A 318 -32.27 13.29 18.46
C PRO A 318 -30.80 13.12 18.05
N THR A 319 -30.08 12.25 18.77
CA THR A 319 -28.87 11.64 18.27
C THR A 319 -29.25 10.89 17.00
N THR A 320 -28.84 11.44 15.86
CA THR A 320 -28.88 10.73 14.59
C THR A 320 -27.80 9.67 14.69
N THR A 321 -28.16 8.48 15.18
CA THR A 321 -27.34 7.29 14.99
C THR A 321 -27.37 7.03 13.49
N THR A 322 -26.32 7.46 12.78
CA THR A 322 -26.08 6.99 11.42
C THR A 322 -25.82 5.50 11.53
N ILE A 323 -26.88 4.70 11.40
CA ILE A 323 -26.77 3.29 11.05
C ILE A 323 -26.21 3.26 9.63
N THR A 324 -24.88 3.21 9.51
CA THR A 324 -24.27 2.77 8.26
C THR A 324 -24.79 1.37 8.01
N PRO A 325 -25.50 1.10 6.90
CA PRO A 325 -26.00 -0.23 6.64
C PRO A 325 -24.79 -1.17 6.51
N THR A 326 -24.61 -2.08 7.47
CA THR A 326 -23.70 -3.20 7.31
C THR A 326 -24.31 -4.12 6.27
N VAL A 327 -24.00 -3.87 5.00
CA VAL A 327 -24.30 -4.81 3.93
C VAL A 327 -23.58 -6.11 4.24
N SER A 328 -24.34 -7.21 4.34
CA SER A 328 -23.73 -8.54 4.44
C SER A 328 -23.04 -8.82 3.08
N PRO A 329 -21.77 -9.23 3.06
CA PRO A 329 -21.04 -9.40 1.81
C PRO A 329 -21.74 -10.44 0.94
N THR A 330 -22.03 -10.09 -0.31
CA THR A 330 -22.76 -10.95 -1.26
C THR A 330 -21.83 -11.96 -1.95
N GLY A 331 -20.76 -12.40 -1.28
CA GLY A 331 -19.67 -13.20 -1.86
C GLY A 331 -19.50 -14.58 -1.22
N THR A 332 -18.82 -15.47 -1.94
CA THR A 332 -18.47 -16.81 -1.45
C THR A 332 -17.41 -16.73 -0.35
N GLN A 333 -17.55 -17.52 0.71
CA GLN A 333 -16.51 -17.62 1.76
C GLN A 333 -15.21 -18.11 1.14
N GLY A 334 -14.15 -17.33 1.31
CA GLY A 334 -12.85 -17.55 0.68
C GLY A 334 -11.80 -18.02 1.69
N LEU A 335 -10.79 -17.19 1.88
CA LEU A 335 -9.62 -17.47 2.71
C LEU A 335 -9.77 -16.83 4.10
N THR A 336 -9.37 -17.56 5.16
CA THR A 336 -9.20 -16.98 6.50
C THR A 336 -7.77 -16.47 6.67
N LEU A 337 -7.60 -15.17 6.87
CA LEU A 337 -6.34 -14.61 7.34
C LEU A 337 -6.25 -14.77 8.86
N THR A 338 -5.10 -15.20 9.38
CA THR A 338 -4.84 -15.25 10.82
C THR A 338 -3.71 -14.30 11.16
N PHE A 339 -4.01 -13.28 11.95
CA PHE A 339 -3.05 -12.30 12.45
C PHE A 339 -2.45 -12.80 13.76
N GLU A 340 -1.14 -12.72 13.90
CA GLU A 340 -0.44 -12.94 15.16
C GLU A 340 -0.21 -11.60 15.88
N PRO A 341 0.00 -11.60 17.22
CA PRO A 341 0.36 -10.38 17.92
C PRO A 341 1.65 -9.75 17.35
N GLY A 342 1.61 -8.45 17.05
CA GLY A 342 2.70 -7.72 16.41
C GLY A 342 2.37 -7.31 14.97
N TRP A 343 3.42 -7.01 14.20
CA TRP A 343 3.28 -6.74 12.77
C TRP A 343 2.95 -8.02 12.00
N ASN A 344 2.13 -7.89 10.97
CA ASN A 344 1.79 -8.92 10.01
C ASN A 344 1.92 -8.31 8.62
N PHE A 345 2.48 -9.06 7.67
CA PHE A 345 2.52 -8.68 6.26
C PHE A 345 1.63 -9.62 5.48
N ILE A 346 0.49 -9.11 5.04
CA ILE A 346 -0.55 -9.89 4.36
C ILE A 346 -0.72 -9.43 2.92
N SER A 347 -1.46 -10.22 2.15
CA SER A 347 -1.91 -9.81 0.83
C SER A 347 -3.35 -10.18 0.55
N ILE A 348 -3.94 -9.50 -0.43
CA ILE A 348 -5.27 -9.82 -0.94
C ILE A 348 -5.11 -10.72 -2.16
N PRO A 349 -5.47 -12.01 -2.10
CA PRO A 349 -5.16 -12.95 -3.18
C PRO A 349 -6.13 -12.88 -4.36
N ARG A 350 -7.35 -12.34 -4.16
CA ARG A 350 -8.43 -12.36 -5.16
C ARG A 350 -9.29 -11.12 -5.06
N VAL A 351 -10.11 -10.89 -6.07
CA VAL A 351 -11.10 -9.81 -6.05
C VAL A 351 -12.08 -10.08 -4.91
N LEU A 352 -12.17 -9.14 -3.97
CA LEU A 352 -13.07 -9.21 -2.84
C LEU A 352 -14.50 -8.86 -3.27
N ALA A 353 -15.49 -9.46 -2.59
CA ALA A 353 -16.89 -9.18 -2.86
C ALA A 353 -17.25 -7.74 -2.50
N THR A 354 -18.19 -7.16 -3.24
CA THR A 354 -18.71 -5.80 -2.98
C THR A 354 -19.16 -5.65 -1.53
N GLY A 355 -18.68 -4.59 -0.86
CA GLY A 355 -18.95 -4.31 0.55
C GLY A 355 -17.94 -4.95 1.50
N ALA A 356 -17.05 -5.81 1.01
CA ALA A 356 -15.89 -6.36 1.72
C ALA A 356 -14.57 -6.08 0.99
N ASP A 357 -14.57 -5.11 0.08
CA ASP A 357 -13.49 -4.78 -0.85
C ASP A 357 -12.74 -3.50 -0.49
N THR A 358 -12.85 -3.07 0.76
CA THR A 358 -12.21 -1.86 1.30
C THR A 358 -11.53 -2.14 2.63
N GLY A 359 -10.65 -1.24 3.07
CA GLY A 359 -9.92 -1.33 4.34
C GLY A 359 -10.83 -1.47 5.57
N ALA A 360 -12.12 -1.17 5.44
CA ALA A 360 -13.13 -1.37 6.49
C ALA A 360 -13.21 -2.84 6.97
N ILE A 361 -12.82 -3.83 6.15
CA ILE A 361 -12.81 -5.24 6.58
C ILE A 361 -11.88 -5.50 7.77
N PHE A 362 -10.89 -4.64 7.99
CA PHE A 362 -9.95 -4.76 9.10
C PHE A 362 -10.46 -4.09 10.39
N SER A 363 -11.67 -3.53 10.41
CA SER A 363 -12.20 -2.78 11.56
C SER A 363 -12.38 -3.62 12.83
N SER A 364 -12.45 -4.95 12.70
CA SER A 364 -12.55 -5.86 13.84
C SER A 364 -11.21 -6.16 14.51
N ILE A 365 -10.09 -5.72 13.93
CA ILE A 365 -8.75 -5.99 14.43
C ILE A 365 -8.32 -4.87 15.36
N ASP A 366 -7.94 -5.22 16.59
CA ASP A 366 -7.30 -4.28 17.51
C ASP A 366 -5.87 -4.01 17.04
N MET A 367 -5.63 -2.84 16.44
CA MET A 367 -4.32 -2.45 15.93
C MET A 367 -3.43 -1.79 16.98
N ALA A 368 -3.84 -1.73 18.25
CA ALA A 368 -3.14 -1.02 19.33
C ALA A 368 -2.74 0.42 18.96
N GLY A 369 -3.61 1.10 18.19
CA GLY A 369 -3.38 2.46 17.72
C GLY A 369 -2.38 2.60 16.56
N HIS A 370 -1.87 1.52 15.97
CA HIS A 370 -1.03 1.57 14.78
C HIS A 370 -1.85 1.75 13.50
N SER A 371 -1.22 2.35 12.50
CA SER A 371 -1.77 2.51 11.16
C SER A 371 -1.52 1.26 10.30
N MET A 372 -2.36 1.08 9.29
CA MET A 372 -2.16 0.08 8.23
C MET A 372 -1.43 0.71 7.05
N TRP A 373 -0.55 -0.05 6.41
CA TRP A 373 0.31 0.46 5.36
C TRP A 373 0.31 -0.40 4.10
N ARG A 374 0.24 0.24 2.94
CA ARG A 374 0.54 -0.35 1.65
C ARG A 374 1.79 0.31 1.09
N TYR A 375 2.70 -0.48 0.52
CA TYR A 375 3.91 0.10 -0.07
C TYR A 375 3.68 0.60 -1.49
N ASN A 376 3.96 1.87 -1.71
CA ASN A 376 3.94 2.52 -3.01
C ASN A 376 5.29 2.36 -3.68
N SER A 377 5.35 1.52 -4.71
CA SER A 377 6.63 1.17 -5.35
C SER A 377 7.15 2.27 -6.28
N THR A 378 6.29 3.20 -6.70
CA THR A 378 6.67 4.37 -7.50
C THR A 378 7.26 5.47 -6.61
N ALA A 379 6.57 5.81 -5.52
CA ALA A 379 7.03 6.83 -4.57
C ALA A 379 8.15 6.32 -3.64
N GLN A 380 8.32 5.00 -3.55
CA GLN A 380 9.19 4.32 -2.58
C GLN A 380 8.85 4.67 -1.11
N LEU A 381 7.57 4.89 -0.84
CA LEU A 381 7.03 5.29 0.45
C LEU A 381 5.81 4.43 0.82
N PHE A 382 5.37 4.53 2.06
CA PHE A 382 4.15 3.86 2.51
C PHE A 382 2.94 4.79 2.43
N ASP A 383 1.91 4.28 1.77
CA ASP A 383 0.57 4.85 1.78
C ASP A 383 -0.24 4.22 2.90
N ARG A 384 -1.06 5.04 3.56
CA ARG A 384 -1.96 4.55 4.59
C ARG A 384 -3.18 3.92 3.97
N ILE A 385 -3.66 2.83 4.57
CA ILE A 385 -4.96 2.25 4.22
C ILE A 385 -6.01 2.78 5.21
N TYR A 386 -7.01 3.47 4.68
CA TYR A 386 -8.19 3.95 5.40
C TYR A 386 -9.35 2.97 5.24
N PRO A 387 -10.44 3.09 6.03
CA PRO A 387 -11.60 2.22 5.89
C PRO A 387 -12.22 2.28 4.50
N ALA A 388 -12.17 3.44 3.83
CA ALA A 388 -12.67 3.62 2.47
C ALA A 388 -11.67 3.22 1.38
N THR A 389 -10.41 2.95 1.72
CA THR A 389 -9.39 2.59 0.72
C THR A 389 -9.74 1.25 0.10
N ARG A 390 -9.88 1.21 -1.23
CA ARG A 390 -10.11 -0.02 -1.99
C ARG A 390 -8.93 -0.97 -1.81
N LEU A 391 -9.24 -2.25 -1.63
CA LEU A 391 -8.27 -3.33 -1.52
C LEU A 391 -8.24 -4.12 -2.82
N ASN A 392 -7.05 -4.25 -3.40
CA ASN A 392 -6.89 -4.84 -4.71
C ASN A 392 -6.12 -6.16 -4.65
N PRO A 393 -6.37 -7.10 -5.59
CA PRO A 393 -5.59 -8.33 -5.64
C PRO A 393 -4.09 -8.02 -5.75
N THR A 394 -3.27 -8.85 -5.14
CA THR A 394 -1.80 -8.72 -4.97
C THR A 394 -1.33 -7.61 -4.02
N ASP A 395 -2.21 -6.73 -3.50
CA ASP A 395 -1.80 -5.67 -2.57
C ASP A 395 -1.03 -6.28 -1.39
N GLY A 396 0.19 -5.79 -1.14
CA GLY A 396 0.95 -6.12 0.06
C GLY A 396 0.66 -5.12 1.17
N ILE A 397 0.14 -5.59 2.30
CA ILE A 397 -0.39 -4.77 3.39
C ILE A 397 0.29 -5.12 4.71
N TRP A 398 0.88 -4.11 5.35
CA TRP A 398 1.34 -4.19 6.72
C TRP A 398 0.24 -3.78 7.69
N LEU A 399 -0.03 -4.63 8.66
CA LEU A 399 -1.02 -4.39 9.70
C LEU A 399 -0.47 -4.89 11.04
N TYR A 400 -0.66 -4.10 12.09
CA TYR A 400 -0.37 -4.52 13.45
C TYR A 400 -1.62 -5.15 14.07
N SER A 401 -1.44 -6.23 14.83
CA SER A 401 -2.50 -6.81 15.66
C SER A 401 -2.04 -6.88 17.11
N ALA A 402 -2.83 -6.38 18.04
CA ALA A 402 -2.56 -6.47 19.47
C ALA A 402 -2.66 -7.92 19.98
N GLN A 403 -3.46 -8.74 19.29
CA GLN A 403 -3.82 -10.09 19.72
C GLN A 403 -3.87 -11.02 18.51
N LYS A 404 -3.87 -12.34 18.76
CA LYS A 404 -4.13 -13.29 17.69
C LYS A 404 -5.58 -13.13 17.22
N THR A 405 -5.81 -12.88 15.94
CA THR A 405 -7.17 -12.59 15.43
C THR A 405 -7.37 -13.20 14.05
N PRO A 406 -8.43 -13.99 13.81
CA PRO A 406 -8.80 -14.44 12.47
C PRO A 406 -9.69 -13.41 11.76
N LEU A 407 -9.56 -13.28 10.44
CA LEU A 407 -10.43 -12.50 9.58
C LEU A 407 -10.82 -13.33 8.35
N GLN A 408 -12.13 -13.44 8.09
CA GLN A 408 -12.64 -14.13 6.92
C GLN A 408 -12.73 -13.20 5.72
N LEU A 409 -12.12 -13.60 4.60
CA LEU A 409 -12.27 -12.92 3.32
C LEU A 409 -13.44 -13.51 2.54
N HIS A 410 -14.22 -12.63 1.91
CA HIS A 410 -15.30 -13.00 0.99
C HIS A 410 -14.89 -12.60 -0.42
N PHE A 411 -14.83 -13.56 -1.34
CA PHE A 411 -14.43 -13.31 -2.72
C PHE A 411 -15.64 -13.03 -3.60
N ALA A 412 -15.44 -12.18 -4.61
CA ALA A 412 -16.39 -12.01 -5.69
C ALA A 412 -16.54 -13.34 -6.46
N GLY A 413 -17.75 -13.64 -6.97
CA GLY A 413 -17.97 -14.85 -7.77
C GLY A 413 -17.22 -14.79 -9.10
N SER A 414 -17.33 -13.67 -9.81
CA SER A 414 -16.55 -13.39 -11.01
C SER A 414 -15.15 -12.93 -10.64
N GLN A 415 -14.18 -13.61 -11.23
CA GLN A 415 -12.76 -13.32 -11.20
C GLN A 415 -12.29 -13.14 -12.65
N GLY A 416 -10.99 -12.93 -12.82
CA GLY A 416 -10.42 -12.93 -14.15
C GLY A 416 -8.99 -12.45 -14.15
N ILE A 417 -8.64 -11.61 -15.11
CA ILE A 417 -7.25 -11.22 -15.34
C ILE A 417 -6.91 -10.03 -14.45
N VAL A 418 -5.83 -10.16 -13.67
CA VAL A 418 -5.24 -9.05 -12.94
C VAL A 418 -3.98 -8.58 -13.65
N GLU A 419 -3.87 -7.28 -13.82
CA GLU A 419 -2.68 -6.63 -14.35
C GLU A 419 -2.15 -5.62 -13.33
N ARG A 420 -0.86 -5.72 -13.03
CA ARG A 420 -0.19 -4.85 -12.07
C ARG A 420 1.19 -4.43 -12.56
N ALA A 421 1.42 -3.13 -12.63
CA ALA A 421 2.76 -2.59 -12.81
C ALA A 421 3.65 -2.90 -11.60
N LEU A 422 4.83 -3.46 -11.86
CA LEU A 422 5.90 -3.67 -10.89
C LEU A 422 7.12 -2.86 -11.31
N PHE A 423 7.72 -2.16 -10.35
CA PHE A 423 8.82 -1.23 -10.58
C PHE A 423 10.15 -1.83 -10.16
N SER A 424 11.24 -1.43 -10.80
CA SER A 424 12.59 -1.80 -10.38
C SER A 424 12.82 -1.44 -8.91
N GLY A 425 13.40 -2.35 -8.15
CA GLY A 425 13.50 -2.26 -6.69
C GLY A 425 12.47 -3.13 -5.96
N TRP A 426 12.25 -2.82 -4.68
CA TRP A 426 11.30 -3.55 -3.84
C TRP A 426 9.85 -3.18 -4.18
N ASN A 427 8.98 -4.17 -4.23
CA ASN A 427 7.52 -4.02 -4.36
C ASN A 427 6.85 -4.85 -3.27
N GLY A 428 5.75 -4.34 -2.69
CA GLY A 428 4.89 -5.16 -1.83
C GLY A 428 3.93 -5.97 -2.70
N PHE A 429 3.97 -7.30 -2.61
CA PHE A 429 3.27 -8.19 -3.54
C PHE A 429 2.67 -9.40 -2.82
N GLY A 430 1.65 -10.01 -3.42
CA GLY A 430 1.04 -11.26 -2.97
C GLY A 430 0.63 -12.12 -4.15
N ILE A 431 0.62 -13.44 -3.98
CA ILE A 431 0.17 -14.34 -5.05
C ILE A 431 -1.35 -14.37 -5.16
N ILE A 432 -1.81 -14.61 -6.38
CA ILE A 432 -3.24 -14.78 -6.69
C ILE A 432 -3.71 -16.24 -6.67
N SER A 433 -2.78 -17.19 -6.64
CA SER A 433 -3.07 -18.62 -6.71
C SER A 433 -3.58 -19.17 -5.38
N ILE A 434 -4.59 -20.04 -5.45
CA ILE A 434 -5.08 -20.83 -4.32
C ILE A 434 -5.14 -22.29 -4.80
N PRO A 435 -4.38 -23.23 -4.21
CA PRO A 435 -3.55 -23.11 -3.00
C PRO A 435 -2.16 -22.46 -3.26
N GLY A 436 -1.32 -22.42 -2.22
CA GLY A 436 0.05 -21.92 -2.31
C GLY A 436 0.88 -22.65 -3.36
N THR A 437 1.71 -21.89 -4.07
CA THR A 437 2.43 -22.31 -5.29
C THR A 437 3.91 -21.96 -5.16
N PRO A 438 4.85 -22.76 -5.68
CA PRO A 438 6.27 -22.39 -5.74
C PRO A 438 6.49 -21.00 -6.33
N ALA A 439 7.42 -20.23 -5.77
CA ALA A 439 7.68 -18.85 -6.21
C ALA A 439 8.05 -18.80 -7.70
N ARG A 440 8.84 -19.77 -8.18
CA ARG A 440 9.17 -19.91 -9.60
C ARG A 440 7.93 -19.98 -10.49
N ASP A 441 6.93 -20.74 -10.07
CA ASP A 441 5.75 -21.02 -10.87
C ASP A 441 4.71 -19.89 -10.71
N ALA A 442 4.62 -19.28 -9.52
CA ALA A 442 3.75 -18.15 -9.24
C ALA A 442 4.21 -16.83 -9.91
N LEU A 443 5.51 -16.68 -10.16
CA LEU A 443 6.12 -15.48 -10.74
C LEU A 443 6.54 -15.65 -12.20
N VAL A 444 6.05 -16.69 -12.90
CA VAL A 444 6.27 -16.89 -14.34
C VAL A 444 5.97 -15.63 -15.18
N PRO A 445 4.87 -14.86 -14.94
CA PRO A 445 4.59 -13.66 -15.74
C PRO A 445 5.70 -12.61 -15.70
N VAL A 446 6.54 -12.65 -14.66
CA VAL A 446 7.64 -11.70 -14.46
C VAL A 446 8.99 -12.40 -14.31
N GLU A 447 9.09 -13.64 -14.80
CA GLU A 447 10.22 -14.55 -14.54
C GLU A 447 11.57 -13.88 -14.82
N ASN A 448 11.69 -13.15 -15.93
CA ASN A 448 12.95 -12.53 -16.36
C ASN A 448 13.23 -11.16 -15.72
N SER A 449 12.44 -10.76 -14.74
CA SER A 449 12.48 -9.43 -14.14
C SER A 449 12.60 -9.47 -12.60
N TRP A 450 12.26 -10.57 -11.93
CA TRP A 450 12.42 -10.69 -10.47
C TRP A 450 13.72 -11.40 -10.08
N GLU A 451 14.23 -11.11 -8.88
CA GLU A 451 15.48 -11.70 -8.38
C GLU A 451 15.35 -12.25 -6.95
N TYR A 452 14.76 -11.45 -6.05
CA TYR A 452 14.64 -11.79 -4.62
C TYR A 452 13.20 -11.67 -4.14
N LEU A 453 12.84 -12.54 -3.21
CA LEU A 453 11.55 -12.54 -2.56
C LEU A 453 11.74 -12.79 -1.05
N TYR A 454 11.09 -11.97 -0.21
CA TYR A 454 11.09 -12.13 1.24
C TYR A 454 9.66 -12.15 1.78
N GLY A 455 9.28 -13.24 2.44
CA GLY A 455 8.12 -13.29 3.32
C GLY A 455 8.44 -12.67 4.69
N PHE A 456 7.41 -12.49 5.51
CA PHE A 456 7.54 -12.04 6.89
C PHE A 456 6.95 -13.07 7.84
N ASP A 457 7.70 -13.44 8.87
CA ASP A 457 7.27 -14.30 9.96
C ASP A 457 6.70 -13.43 11.09
N PRO A 458 5.36 -13.39 11.27
CA PRO A 458 4.74 -12.57 12.28
C PRO A 458 4.89 -13.13 13.70
N LEU A 459 5.25 -14.41 13.89
CA LEU A 459 5.50 -14.96 15.22
C LEU A 459 6.83 -14.46 15.77
N ASN A 460 7.86 -14.44 14.92
CA ASN A 460 9.20 -14.02 15.31
C ASN A 460 9.48 -12.55 15.02
N GLN A 461 8.55 -11.83 14.37
CA GLN A 461 8.72 -10.43 13.95
C GLN A 461 9.97 -10.21 13.10
N THR A 462 10.25 -11.15 12.19
CA THR A 462 11.43 -11.12 11.32
C THR A 462 11.09 -11.50 9.89
N TYR A 463 11.90 -11.04 8.95
CA TYR A 463 11.82 -11.52 7.58
C TYR A 463 12.28 -12.98 7.50
N GLU A 464 11.56 -13.76 6.71
CA GLU A 464 11.91 -15.13 6.41
C GLU A 464 13.24 -15.21 5.64
N ILE A 465 13.78 -16.41 5.52
CA ILE A 465 14.89 -16.69 4.60
C ILE A 465 14.44 -16.29 3.19
N SER A 466 15.29 -15.58 2.44
CA SER A 466 14.99 -15.19 1.06
C SER A 466 14.71 -16.38 0.16
N ILE A 467 13.83 -16.17 -0.80
CA ILE A 467 13.69 -16.98 -1.99
C ILE A 467 14.39 -16.24 -3.12
N VAL A 468 15.28 -16.92 -3.84
CA VAL A 468 16.11 -16.34 -4.89
C VAL A 468 15.77 -17.04 -6.19
N ARG A 469 15.61 -16.27 -7.28
CA ARG A 469 15.34 -16.83 -8.61
C ARG A 469 16.47 -17.80 -9.00
N ASN A 470 16.11 -19.01 -9.45
CA ASN A 470 17.03 -20.12 -9.73
C ASN A 470 17.92 -20.52 -8.53
N GLY A 471 17.52 -20.13 -7.32
CA GLY A 471 18.21 -20.48 -6.09
C GLY A 471 18.07 -21.96 -5.74
N ALA A 472 18.94 -22.44 -4.85
CA ALA A 472 18.91 -23.80 -4.35
C ALA A 472 18.93 -23.84 -2.81
N GLY A 473 18.65 -25.01 -2.23
CA GLY A 473 18.66 -25.20 -0.77
C GLY A 473 17.62 -24.32 -0.06
N SER A 474 18.03 -23.66 1.03
CA SER A 474 17.15 -22.79 1.82
C SER A 474 16.64 -21.55 1.06
N HIS A 475 17.31 -21.19 -0.04
CA HIS A 475 16.98 -20.06 -0.89
C HIS A 475 16.27 -20.45 -2.19
N SER A 476 15.83 -21.70 -2.30
CA SER A 476 15.24 -22.20 -3.55
C SER A 476 13.93 -21.51 -3.91
N ASP A 477 13.77 -21.18 -5.20
CA ASP A 477 12.53 -20.71 -5.82
C ASP A 477 11.43 -21.79 -5.93
N LEU A 478 11.75 -23.03 -5.54
CA LEU A 478 10.76 -24.08 -5.30
C LEU A 478 10.00 -23.89 -3.97
N ARG A 479 10.45 -22.98 -3.10
CA ARG A 479 9.70 -22.65 -1.89
C ARG A 479 8.39 -21.98 -2.25
N HIS A 480 7.34 -22.36 -1.53
CA HIS A 480 5.99 -21.89 -1.80
C HIS A 480 5.77 -20.46 -1.33
N MET A 481 5.10 -19.70 -2.18
CA MET A 481 4.34 -18.54 -1.78
C MET A 481 2.93 -19.00 -1.39
N TYR A 482 2.34 -18.37 -0.38
CA TYR A 482 1.02 -18.71 0.13
C TYR A 482 0.03 -17.56 -0.08
N PRO A 483 -1.20 -17.85 -0.52
CA PRO A 483 -2.22 -16.81 -0.64
C PRO A 483 -2.51 -16.20 0.73
N GLY A 484 -2.72 -14.89 0.77
CA GLY A 484 -2.94 -14.17 2.02
C GLY A 484 -1.65 -13.67 2.70
N ASN A 485 -0.48 -14.21 2.33
CA ASN A 485 0.80 -13.71 2.83
C ASN A 485 1.32 -12.59 1.93
N GLY A 486 1.86 -11.54 2.55
CA GLY A 486 2.57 -10.46 1.87
C GLY A 486 4.03 -10.83 1.66
N TYR A 487 4.58 -10.39 0.54
CA TYR A 487 5.97 -10.60 0.16
C TYR A 487 6.60 -9.31 -0.35
N TRP A 488 7.87 -9.11 -0.02
CA TRP A 488 8.71 -8.14 -0.69
C TRP A 488 9.32 -8.79 -1.92
N LEU A 489 8.94 -8.30 -3.09
CA LEU A 489 9.40 -8.77 -4.38
C LEU A 489 10.39 -7.74 -4.96
N TYR A 490 11.64 -8.14 -5.15
CA TYR A 490 12.65 -7.31 -5.79
C TYR A 490 12.66 -7.53 -7.30
N MET A 491 12.46 -6.45 -8.05
CA MET A 491 12.50 -6.44 -9.50
C MET A 491 13.79 -5.77 -9.99
N THR A 492 14.41 -6.32 -11.02
CA THR A 492 15.61 -5.78 -11.68
C THR A 492 15.27 -4.72 -12.74
N LYS A 493 14.02 -4.68 -13.19
CA LYS A 493 13.48 -3.72 -14.16
C LYS A 493 11.97 -3.57 -14.00
N ASN A 494 11.43 -2.48 -14.52
CA ASN A 494 9.98 -2.28 -14.59
C ASN A 494 9.35 -3.31 -15.52
N THR A 495 8.23 -3.90 -15.12
CA THR A 495 7.47 -4.89 -15.89
C THR A 495 6.02 -4.90 -15.42
N THR A 496 5.12 -5.48 -16.20
CA THR A 496 3.75 -5.77 -15.75
C THR A 496 3.67 -7.23 -15.32
N PHE A 497 3.07 -7.47 -14.15
CA PHE A 497 2.58 -8.78 -13.77
C PHE A 497 1.17 -8.94 -14.32
N GLU A 498 0.92 -10.02 -15.05
CA GLU A 498 -0.39 -10.39 -15.56
C GLU A 498 -0.71 -11.80 -15.08
N GLY A 499 -1.89 -12.00 -14.48
CA GLY A 499 -2.26 -13.28 -13.91
C GLY A 499 -3.75 -13.56 -14.02
N ILE A 500 -4.09 -14.82 -14.33
CA ILE A 500 -5.48 -15.26 -14.51
C ILE A 500 -5.98 -15.90 -13.21
N MET A 501 -7.11 -15.39 -12.69
CA MET A 501 -7.83 -15.98 -11.56
C MET A 501 -9.10 -16.67 -12.06
N PRO A 502 -9.28 -17.98 -11.81
CA PRO A 502 -10.53 -18.65 -12.15
C PRO A 502 -11.66 -18.17 -11.23
N ASP A 503 -12.90 -18.18 -11.72
CA ASP A 503 -14.10 -17.90 -10.92
C ASP A 503 -14.21 -18.81 -9.68
N VAL A 504 -14.92 -18.33 -8.65
CA VAL A 504 -15.03 -18.97 -7.32
C VAL A 504 -16.24 -19.89 -7.20
#